data_AF-K1RYD4-F1
#
_entry.id   AF-K1RYD4-F1
#
_cell.length_a   1.000
_cell.length_b   1.000
_cell.length_c   1.000
_cell.angle_alpha   90.00
_cell.angle_beta   90.00
_cell.angle_gamma   90.00
#
_symmetry.space_group_name_H-M   'P 1'
#
loop_
_entity.id
_entity.type
_entity.pdbx_description
1 polymer ?
#
loop_
_entity_poly.entity_id
_entity_poly.type
_entity_poly.pdbx_seq_one_letter_code
_entity_poly.pdbx_strand_id
1 'polypeptide(L)'
;MSANGTVGKCTAGDGFCGVVRAVAHDGKACTVQLGGLASVKYSGTAPAVGFSELVADGSGGVSKPGDNQNGSSYLVLSVDSAAGKAVIKL
;
A
#
# COMPACT_ATOMS: atom_id res chain seq x y z
N MET A 1 -11.70 -1.77 0.57
CA MET A 1 -12.97 -1.90 -0.19
C MET A 1 -14.01 -1.06 0.53
N SER A 2 -14.75 -0.19 -0.15
CA SER A 2 -15.61 0.81 0.52
C SER A 2 -17.11 0.49 0.46
N ALA A 3 -17.56 -0.17 -0.61
CA ALA A 3 -18.89 -0.79 -0.73
C ALA A 3 -18.85 -1.85 -1.84
N ASN A 4 -19.98 -2.53 -2.10
CA ASN A 4 -20.07 -3.50 -3.20
C ASN A 4 -19.74 -2.82 -4.54
N GLY A 5 -18.75 -3.36 -5.25
CA GLY A 5 -18.31 -2.83 -6.55
C GLY A 5 -17.53 -1.51 -6.48
N THR A 6 -17.20 -0.99 -5.28
CA THR A 6 -16.46 0.27 -5.14
C THR A 6 -15.18 0.12 -4.33
N VAL A 7 -14.18 0.89 -4.74
CA VAL A 7 -12.91 1.02 -4.04
C VAL A 7 -12.76 2.45 -3.57
N GLY A 8 -12.32 2.62 -2.33
CA GLY A 8 -11.99 3.92 -1.75
C GLY A 8 -10.53 3.95 -1.33
N LYS A 9 -10.01 5.17 -1.17
CA LYS A 9 -8.67 5.38 -0.63
C LYS A 9 -8.63 4.93 0.83
N CYS A 10 -7.57 4.21 1.18
CA CYS A 10 -7.25 3.93 2.58
C CYS A 10 -6.89 5.24 3.29
N THR A 11 -7.32 5.38 4.54
CA THR A 11 -6.86 6.45 5.43
C THR A 11 -5.53 6.06 6.08
N ALA A 12 -4.85 7.02 6.69
CA ALA A 12 -3.57 6.74 7.35
C ALA A 12 -3.76 5.77 8.52
N GLY A 13 -2.97 4.70 8.57
CA GLY A 13 -3.09 3.64 9.58
C GLY A 13 -3.96 2.45 9.18
N ASP A 14 -4.74 2.57 8.10
CA ASP A 14 -5.59 1.46 7.65
C ASP A 14 -4.78 0.30 7.08
N GLY A 15 -5.28 -0.91 7.29
CA GLY A 15 -4.93 -2.05 6.46
C GLY A 15 -5.41 -1.83 5.03
N PHE A 16 -4.59 -2.18 4.05
CA PHE A 16 -4.98 -2.22 2.64
C PHE A 16 -5.09 -3.69 2.18
N CYS A 17 -5.63 -3.92 1.00
CA CYS A 17 -5.78 -5.26 0.40
C CYS A 17 -5.36 -5.30 -1.07
N GLY A 18 -4.90 -4.16 -1.60
CA GLY A 18 -4.55 -4.01 -3.00
C GLY A 18 -4.07 -2.60 -3.29
N VAL A 19 -3.52 -2.43 -4.50
CA VAL A 19 -2.92 -1.17 -4.96
C VAL A 19 -3.62 -0.73 -6.23
N VAL A 20 -4.03 0.54 -6.30
CA VAL A 20 -4.59 1.14 -7.51
C VAL A 20 -3.48 1.33 -8.54
N ARG A 21 -3.62 0.68 -9.69
CA ARG A 21 -2.60 0.69 -10.77
C ARG A 21 -2.86 1.78 -11.81
N ALA A 22 -4.12 2.10 -12.04
CA ALA A 22 -4.56 3.17 -12.93
C ALA A 22 -5.95 3.64 -12.51
N VAL A 23 -6.20 4.93 -12.70
CA VAL A 23 -7.53 5.54 -12.58
C VAL A 23 -7.91 6.00 -13.98
N ALA A 24 -9.15 5.72 -14.40
CA ALA A 24 -9.68 6.18 -15.67
C ALA A 24 -9.67 7.72 -15.72
N HIS A 25 -9.58 8.29 -16.92
CA HIS A 25 -9.47 9.74 -17.11
C HIS A 25 -10.67 10.51 -16.52
N ASP A 26 -11.84 9.86 -16.44
CA ASP A 26 -13.05 10.44 -15.85
C ASP A 26 -13.12 10.30 -14.31
N GLY A 27 -12.15 9.62 -13.69
CA GLY A 27 -12.11 9.35 -12.26
C GLY A 27 -13.16 8.37 -11.74
N LYS A 28 -13.98 7.76 -12.62
CA LYS A 28 -15.12 6.92 -12.23
C LYS A 28 -14.78 5.44 -12.12
N ALA A 29 -13.69 5.02 -12.75
CA ALA A 29 -13.20 3.65 -12.71
C ALA A 29 -11.71 3.62 -12.36
N CYS A 30 -11.26 2.54 -11.76
CA CYS A 30 -9.84 2.30 -11.54
C CYS A 30 -9.56 0.81 -11.53
N THR A 31 -8.35 0.44 -11.93
CA THR A 31 -7.89 -0.95 -11.90
C THR A 31 -7.11 -1.16 -10.61
N VAL A 32 -7.51 -2.14 -9.81
CA VAL A 32 -6.84 -2.49 -8.55
C VAL A 32 -6.15 -3.84 -8.71
N GLN A 33 -4.86 -3.87 -8.38
CA GLN A 33 -4.13 -5.11 -8.23
C GLN A 33 -4.37 -5.64 -6.83
N LEU A 34 -4.98 -6.82 -6.73
CA LEU A 34 -5.29 -7.50 -5.46
C LEU A 34 -4.29 -8.60 -5.11
N GLY A 35 -3.32 -8.88 -5.97
CA GLY A 35 -2.35 -9.95 -5.77
C GLY A 35 -1.12 -9.83 -6.64
N GLY A 36 -0.06 -10.54 -6.26
CA GLY A 36 1.22 -10.54 -6.95
C GLY A 36 2.14 -9.41 -6.46
N LEU A 37 3.12 -9.03 -7.28
CA LEU A 37 4.13 -8.04 -6.89
C LEU A 37 3.69 -6.64 -7.28
N ALA A 38 3.73 -5.71 -6.33
CA ALA A 38 3.41 -4.30 -6.55
C ALA A 38 4.51 -3.39 -6.00
N SER A 39 4.88 -2.39 -6.79
CA SER A 39 5.77 -1.31 -6.35
C SER A 39 4.94 -0.23 -5.67
N VAL A 40 5.15 -0.03 -4.38
CA VAL A 40 4.49 0.99 -3.56
C VAL A 40 5.50 2.05 -3.14
N LYS A 41 5.06 3.31 -3.01
CA LYS A 41 5.85 4.34 -2.33
C LYS A 41 5.75 4.11 -0.84
N TYR A 42 6.83 4.33 -0.11
CA TYR A 42 6.75 4.36 1.34
C TYR A 42 7.07 5.75 1.89
N SER A 43 6.48 6.08 3.03
CA SER A 43 6.73 7.32 3.76
C SER A 43 7.40 7.02 5.11
N GLY A 44 8.27 7.93 5.54
CA GLY A 44 9.04 7.79 6.78
C GLY A 44 10.15 6.74 6.67
N THR A 45 10.21 5.85 7.66
CA THR A 45 11.26 4.83 7.74
C THR A 45 11.04 3.71 6.73
N ALA A 46 12.11 3.35 6.01
CA ALA A 46 12.10 2.24 5.08
C ALA A 46 11.62 0.93 5.76
N PRO A 47 10.74 0.15 5.10
CA PRO A 47 10.39 -1.18 5.56
C PRO A 47 11.59 -2.14 5.44
N ALA A 48 11.60 -3.22 6.22
CA ALA A 48 12.65 -4.23 6.11
C ALA A 48 12.28 -5.24 5.02
N VAL A 49 13.29 -5.78 4.32
CA VAL A 49 13.09 -6.93 3.42
C VAL A 49 12.68 -8.16 4.23
N GLY A 50 11.77 -8.96 3.68
CA GLY A 50 11.07 -10.03 4.40
C GLY A 50 9.67 -9.63 4.84
N PHE A 51 9.08 -10.37 5.78
CA PHE A 51 7.77 -10.03 6.32
C PHE A 51 7.87 -8.77 7.19
N SER A 52 7.16 -7.73 6.78
CA SER A 52 7.05 -6.46 7.51
C SER A 52 5.58 -6.07 7.65
N GLU A 53 5.23 -5.49 8.79
CA GLU A 53 3.92 -4.87 8.97
C GLU A 53 3.89 -3.51 8.28
N LEU A 54 2.88 -3.30 7.46
CA LEU A 54 2.65 -2.05 6.75
C LEU A 54 1.21 -1.58 6.94
N VAL A 55 1.06 -0.26 6.99
CA VAL A 55 -0.23 0.44 6.95
C VAL A 55 -0.26 1.39 5.77
N ALA A 56 -1.43 1.82 5.35
CA ALA A 56 -1.56 2.90 4.39
C ALA A 56 -1.11 4.23 5.01
N ASP A 57 -0.49 5.10 4.21
CA ASP A 57 -0.06 6.45 4.64
C ASP A 57 -1.13 7.53 4.42
N GLY A 58 -2.30 7.16 3.87
CA GLY A 58 -3.39 8.08 3.53
C GLY A 58 -3.18 8.90 2.24
N SER A 59 -1.99 8.88 1.65
CA SER A 59 -1.62 9.61 0.43
C SER A 59 -1.43 8.68 -0.79
N GLY A 60 -1.70 7.38 -0.62
CA GLY A 60 -1.56 6.36 -1.66
C GLY A 60 -0.22 5.62 -1.64
N GLY A 61 0.58 5.80 -0.59
CA GLY A 61 1.72 4.99 -0.25
C GLY A 61 1.48 4.16 1.01
N VAL A 62 2.56 3.59 1.53
CA VAL A 62 2.58 2.77 2.74
C VAL A 62 3.54 3.35 3.77
N SER A 63 3.32 3.07 5.04
CA SER A 63 4.26 3.39 6.11
C SER A 63 4.35 2.24 7.10
N LYS A 64 5.34 2.32 7.99
CA LYS A 64 5.32 1.47 9.19
C LYS A 64 4.11 1.86 10.07
N PRO A 65 3.50 0.89 10.77
CA PRO A 65 2.51 1.19 11.80
C PRO A 65 3.13 2.12 12.85
N GLY A 66 2.37 3.13 13.26
CA GLY A 66 2.72 3.96 14.41
C GLY A 66 2.49 3.23 15.74
N ASP A 67 2.87 3.86 16.84
CA ASP A 67 2.61 3.31 18.18
C ASP A 67 1.11 3.03 18.37
N ASN A 68 0.79 1.82 18.88
CA ASN A 68 -0.57 1.30 19.05
C ASN A 68 -1.40 1.12 17.76
N GLN A 69 -0.76 1.02 16.58
CA GLN A 69 -1.44 0.61 15.35
C GLN A 69 -1.01 -0.80 14.92
N ASN A 70 -1.97 -1.60 14.46
CA ASN A 70 -1.69 -2.89 13.84
C ASN A 70 -1.60 -2.73 12.33
N GLY A 71 -0.43 -3.05 11.78
CA GLY A 71 -0.27 -3.16 10.33
C GLY A 71 -0.77 -4.49 9.80
N SER A 72 -0.93 -4.55 8.49
CA SER A 72 -1.09 -5.82 7.78
C SER A 72 0.30 -6.36 7.42
N SER A 73 0.51 -7.67 7.58
CA SER A 73 1.80 -8.30 7.26
C SER A 73 1.94 -8.48 5.76
N TYR A 74 2.98 -7.89 5.18
CA TYR A 74 3.32 -7.99 3.77
C TYR A 74 4.73 -8.53 3.60
N LEU A 75 4.93 -9.36 2.58
CA LEU A 75 6.28 -9.76 2.17
C LEU A 75 6.88 -8.65 1.31
N VAL A 76 7.92 -8.00 1.83
CA VAL A 76 8.72 -7.00 1.13
C VAL A 76 9.89 -7.72 0.44
N LEU A 77 9.93 -7.68 -0.89
CA LEU A 77 10.97 -8.33 -1.68
C LEU A 77 12.19 -7.43 -1.87
N SER A 78 11.97 -6.14 -2.06
CA SER A 78 13.04 -5.17 -2.24
C SER A 78 12.61 -3.78 -1.79
N VAL A 79 13.59 -2.96 -1.41
CA VAL A 79 13.40 -1.57 -1.00
C VAL A 79 14.43 -0.72 -1.72
N ASP A 80 13.95 0.30 -2.42
CA ASP A 80 14.74 1.33 -3.06
C ASP A 80 14.65 2.60 -2.21
N SER A 81 15.69 2.81 -1.41
CA SER A 81 15.79 3.96 -0.50
C SER A 81 15.99 5.28 -1.22
N ALA A 82 16.56 5.26 -2.43
CA ALA A 82 16.80 6.47 -3.22
C ALA A 82 15.50 6.95 -3.88
N ALA A 83 14.67 6.02 -4.37
CA ALA A 83 13.37 6.34 -4.97
C ALA A 83 12.21 6.41 -3.95
N GLY A 84 12.43 6.00 -2.69
CA GLY A 84 11.39 5.91 -1.67
C GLY A 84 10.31 4.87 -2.01
N LYS A 85 10.72 3.73 -2.56
CA LYS A 85 9.80 2.67 -3.03
C LYS A 85 10.14 1.31 -2.45
N ALA A 86 9.12 0.47 -2.29
CA ALA A 86 9.28 -0.92 -1.92
C ALA A 86 8.48 -1.81 -2.88
N VAL A 87 8.99 -3.00 -3.18
CA VAL A 87 8.24 -4.04 -3.90
C VAL A 87 7.68 -5.01 -2.86
N ILE A 88 6.36 -5.10 -2.81
CA ILE A 88 5.64 -5.96 -1.88
C ILE A 88 4.84 -7.02 -2.62
N LYS A 89 4.61 -8.16 -1.97
CA LYS A 89 3.61 -9.14 -2.37
C LYS A 89 2.28 -8.80 -1.71
N LEU A 90 1.27 -8.53 -2.54
CA LEU A 90 -0.13 -8.38 -2.15
C LEU A 90 -0.80 -9.75 -1.99
#